data_AF-A0A924PVS9-F1
#
_entry.id   AF-A0A924PVS9-F1
#
_cell.length_a   1.000
_cell.length_b   1.000
_cell.length_c   1.000
_cell.angle_alpha   90.00
_cell.angle_beta   90.00
_cell.angle_gamma   90.00
#
_symmetry.space_group_name_H-M   'P 1'
#
loop_
_entity.id
_entity.type
_entity.pdbx_description
1 polymer ?
#
loop_
_entity_poly.entity_id
_entity_poly.type
_entity_poly.pdbx_seq_one_letter_code
_entity_poly.pdbx_strand_id
1 'polypeptide(L)' 'MTIDRAATLGKFRPPRLGRVFERERLFALLDARSAVCGTWIAGPPGVGKTTLVATHLQARATPCLWLQLDAADA' A
#
# COMPACT_ATOMS: atom_id res chain seq x y z
N MET A 1 -5.74 -30.57 0.03
CA MET A 1 -6.23 -29.18 -0.04
C MET A 1 -5.09 -28.31 -0.54
N THR A 2 -5.01 -28.17 -1.87
CA THR A 2 -3.91 -27.48 -2.54
C THR A 2 -4.23 -25.99 -2.54
N ILE A 3 -3.57 -25.22 -1.68
CA ILE A 3 -3.67 -23.76 -1.74
C ILE A 3 -3.02 -23.31 -3.04
N ASP A 4 -3.82 -22.73 -3.93
CA ASP A 4 -3.38 -22.14 -5.18
C ASP A 4 -2.52 -20.92 -4.89
N ARG A 5 -1.20 -21.14 -4.83
CA ARG A 5 -0.19 -20.17 -4.40
C ARG A 5 -0.18 -18.89 -5.25
N ALA A 6 -0.68 -18.92 -6.48
CA ALA A 6 -0.69 -17.76 -7.37
C ALA A 6 -1.75 -16.72 -7.00
N ALA A 7 -2.96 -17.16 -6.61
CA ALA A 7 -4.03 -16.27 -6.15
C ALA A 7 -3.71 -15.66 -4.77
N THR A 8 -3.10 -16.45 -3.89
CA THR A 8 -2.69 -16.03 -2.54
C THR A 8 -1.68 -14.88 -2.57
N LEU A 9 -0.77 -14.85 -3.55
CA LEU A 9 0.25 -13.80 -3.68
C LEU A 9 -0.31 -12.40 -4.05
N GLY A 10 -1.51 -12.33 -4.65
CA GLY A 10 -2.15 -11.06 -5.01
C GLY A 10 -2.48 -10.19 -3.80
N LYS A 11 -2.84 -10.81 -2.66
CA LYS A 11 -3.07 -10.11 -1.38
C LYS A 11 -1.79 -9.54 -0.76
N PHE A 12 -0.64 -10.11 -1.14
CA PHE A 12 0.67 -9.82 -0.53
C PHE A 12 1.56 -8.87 -1.30
N ARG A 13 1.10 -8.41 -2.47
CA ARG A 13 1.81 -7.45 -3.29
C ARG A 13 1.05 -6.12 -3.37
N PRO A 14 1.75 -4.99 -3.43
CA PRO A 14 1.12 -3.73 -3.81
C PRO A 14 0.38 -3.89 -5.14
N PRO A 15 -0.76 -3.20 -5.34
CA PRO A 15 -1.48 -3.26 -6.59
C PRO A 15 -0.60 -2.75 -7.74
N ARG A 16 -0.76 -3.35 -8.93
CA ARG A 16 -0.12 -2.83 -10.14
C ARG A 16 -0.74 -1.48 -10.48
N LEU A 17 0.07 -0.43 -10.45
CA LEU A 17 -0.37 0.92 -10.75
C LEU A 17 -0.25 1.19 -12.25
N GLY A 18 -1.26 1.85 -12.81
CA GLY A 18 -1.21 2.42 -14.15
C GLY A 18 -0.47 3.76 -14.16
N ARG A 19 -0.95 4.72 -14.96
CA ARG A 19 -0.45 6.11 -14.88
C ARG A 19 -0.95 6.75 -13.59
N VAL A 20 -0.02 7.13 -12.73
CA VAL A 20 -0.30 7.75 -11.43
C VAL A 20 0.60 8.96 -11.27
N PHE A 21 0.10 10.00 -10.59
CA PHE A 21 0.90 11.17 -10.26
C PHE A 21 1.60 10.97 -8.93
N GLU A 22 2.91 11.22 -8.91
CA GLU A 22 3.67 11.25 -7.67
C GLU A 22 3.25 12.44 -6.81
N ARG A 23 3.09 12.18 -5.51
CA ARG A 23 2.60 13.17 -4.54
C ARG A 23 3.72 13.49 -3.55
N GLU A 24 4.80 14.09 -4.03
CA GLU A 24 6.02 14.34 -3.24
C GLU A 24 5.75 15.04 -1.89
N ARG A 25 4.83 16.02 -1.88
CA ARG A 25 4.42 16.68 -0.63
C ARG A 25 3.87 15.70 0.40
N LEU A 26 3.08 14.71 -0.04
CA LEU A 26 2.54 13.68 0.85
C LEU A 26 3.59 12.63 1.20
N PHE A 27 4.54 12.33 0.30
CA PHE A 27 5.67 11.46 0.60
C PHE A 27 6.52 12.04 1.74
N ALA A 28 6.86 13.33 1.68
CA ALA A 28 7.59 14.00 2.76
C ALA A 28 6.85 13.91 4.11
N LEU A 29 5.51 14.01 4.10
CA LEU A 29 4.70 13.85 5.31
C LEU A 29 4.69 12.42 5.86
N LEU A 30 4.85 11.41 5.01
CA LEU A 30 5.00 10.01 5.42
C LEU A 30 6.42 9.75 5.92
N ASP A 31 7.44 10.26 5.22
CA ASP A 31 8.85 10.14 5.59
C ASP A 31 9.12 10.75 6.98
N ALA A 32 8.51 11.90 7.27
CA ALA A 32 8.59 12.57 8.58
C ALA A 32 7.98 11.74 9.73
N ARG A 33 7.15 10.73 9.42
CA ARG A 33 6.52 9.82 10.38
C ARG A 33 7.18 8.45 10.42
N SER A 34 8.34 8.28 9.79
CA SER A 34 9.06 7.00 9.76
C SER A 34 9.52 6.51 11.14
N ALA A 35 9.65 7.41 12.12
CA ALA A 35 10.08 7.08 13.48
C ALA A 35 8.95 6.53 14.38
N VAL A 36 7.69 6.56 13.95
CA VAL A 36 6.57 6.04 14.75
C VAL A 36 6.26 4.58 14.41
N CYS A 37 5.71 3.82 15.37
CA CYS A 37 5.42 2.39 15.21
C CYS A 37 4.38 2.06 14.12
N GLY A 38 3.59 3.03 13.67
CA GLY A 38 2.60 2.83 12.63
C GLY A 38 1.97 4.13 12.13
N THR A 39 1.57 4.16 10.87
CA THR A 39 0.87 5.29 10.24
C THR A 39 -0.46 4.82 9.67
N TRP A 40 -1.56 5.45 10.09
CA TRP A 40 -2.90 5.19 9.56
C TRP A 40 -3.29 6.24 8.52
N ILE A 41 -3.75 5.81 7.34
CA ILE A 41 -4.16 6.70 6.25
C ILE A 41 -5.66 6.50 5.99
N ALA A 42 -6.46 7.48 6.40
CA ALA A 42 -7.91 7.49 6.23
C ALA A 42 -8.36 8.45 5.11
N GLY A 43 -9.56 8.23 4.58
CA GLY A 43 -10.20 9.11 3.61
C GLY A 43 -11.26 8.41 2.77
N PRO A 44 -12.04 9.16 1.97
CA PRO A 44 -13.12 8.62 1.15
C PRO A 44 -12.66 7.54 0.15
N PRO A 45 -13.59 6.69 -0.34
CA PRO A 45 -13.29 5.81 -1.48
C PRO A 45 -12.83 6.64 -2.69
N GLY A 46 -11.88 6.11 -3.47
CA GLY A 46 -11.39 6.77 -4.70
C GLY A 46 -10.35 7.89 -4.55
N VAL A 47 -10.05 8.38 -3.33
CA VAL A 47 -9.08 9.50 -3.13
C VAL A 47 -7.60 9.12 -3.39
N GLY A 48 -7.34 7.83 -3.64
CA GLY A 48 -6.01 7.31 -3.98
C GLY A 48 -5.12 6.99 -2.78
N LYS A 49 -5.69 6.56 -1.64
CA LYS A 49 -4.93 6.17 -0.43
C LYS A 49 -3.96 5.03 -0.72
N THR A 50 -4.49 3.95 -1.30
CA THR A 50 -3.73 2.77 -1.72
C THR A 50 -2.65 3.14 -2.72
N THR A 51 -2.97 4.01 -3.69
CA THR A 51 -2.03 4.53 -4.68
C THR A 51 -0.93 5.36 -4.04
N LEU A 52 -1.25 6.21 -3.06
CA LEU A 52 -0.27 7.02 -2.34
C LEU A 52 0.77 6.13 -1.64
N VAL A 53 0.33 5.10 -0.92
CA VAL A 53 1.26 4.19 -0.23
C VAL A 53 2.07 3.36 -1.21
N ALA A 54 1.43 2.80 -2.25
CA ALA A 54 2.13 1.98 -3.23
C ALA A 54 3.19 2.78 -4.00
N THR A 55 2.88 4.02 -4.42
CA THR A 55 3.85 4.90 -5.07
C THR A 55 4.94 5.38 -4.13
N HIS A 56 4.62 5.65 -2.86
CA HIS A 56 5.61 6.03 -1.84
C HIS A 56 6.64 4.92 -1.62
N LEU A 57 6.17 3.67 -1.43
CA LEU A 57 7.04 2.51 -1.25
C LEU A 57 7.90 2.25 -2.49
N GLN A 58 7.34 2.42 -3.68
CA GLN A 58 8.08 2.30 -4.94
C GLN A 58 9.17 3.39 -5.06
N ALA A 59 8.83 4.65 -4.77
CA ALA A 59 9.74 5.79 -4.86
C ALA A 59 10.89 5.73 -3.82
N ARG A 60 10.73 4.95 -2.75
CA ARG A 60 11.76 4.73 -1.71
C ARG A 60 12.46 3.39 -1.84
N ALA A 61 12.05 2.55 -2.80
CA ALA A 61 12.51 1.18 -2.95
C ALA A 61 12.41 0.37 -1.64
N THR A 62 11.41 0.66 -0.81
CA THR A 62 11.26 0.06 0.52
C THR A 62 10.70 -1.36 0.38
N PRO A 63 11.38 -2.40 0.91
CA PRO A 63 10.81 -3.73 0.98
C PRO A 63 9.51 -3.70 1.78
N CYS A 64 8.42 -4.27 1.23
CA CYS A 64 7.13 -4.28 1.91
C CYS A 64 6.42 -5.62 1.80
N LEU A 65 5.66 -5.96 2.86
CA LEU A 65 4.57 -6.92 2.78
C LEU A 65 3.27 -6.13 2.67
N TRP A 66 2.52 -6.35 1.60
CA TRP A 66 1.18 -5.79 1.48
C TRP A 66 0.18 -6.74 2.12
N LEU A 67 -0.87 -6.25 2.76
CA LEU A 67 -1.98 -7.09 3.22
C LEU A 67 -3.28 -6.37 2.95
N GLN A 68 -4.09 -6.94 2.08
CA GLN A 68 -5.48 -6.52 1.91
C GLN A 68 -6.35 -7.34 2.88
N LEU A 69 -7.01 -6.63 3.80
CA LEU A 69 -7.98 -7.20 4.73
C LEU A 69 -9.38 -6.94 4.18
N ASP A 70 -10.13 -8.00 3.98
CA ASP A 70 -11.54 -7.94 3.58
C ASP A 70 -12.42 -8.54 4.69
N ALA A 71 -13.73 -8.26 4.68
CA ALA A 71 -14.65 -8.73 5.72
C ALA A 71 -14.75 -10.27 5.83
N ALA A 72 -14.35 -10.98 4.78
CA ALA A 72 -14.31 -12.43 4.73
C ALA A 72 -13.07 -13.05 5.41
N ASP A 73 -12.12 -12.23 5.87
CA ASP A 73 -10.90 -12.69 6.56
C ASP A 73 -11.07 -12.73 8.10
N ALA A 74 -12.30 -12.51 8.61
CA ALA A 74 -12.65 -12.48 10.04
C ALA A 74 -12.89 -13.88 10.64
#